data_AF-A0A7X4D5Q8-F1
#
_entry.id   AF-A0A7X4D5Q8-F1
#
_cell.length_a   1.000
_cell.length_b   1.000
_cell.length_c   1.000
_cell.angle_alpha   90.00
_cell.angle_beta   90.00
_cell.angle_gamma   90.00
#
_symmetry.space_group_name_H-M   'P 1'
#
loop_
_entity.id
_entity.type
_entity.pdbx_description
1 polymer ?
#
loop_
_entity_poly.entity_id
_entity_poly.type
_entity_poly.pdbx_seq_one_letter_code
_entity_poly.pdbx_strand_id
1 'polypeptide(L)'
;MALWDRVGLNQFVGLQPWVWVQLESAEPPGPFPFMGGVTPEVVASLHEVHGILMSAVETAISDVFARRTPVDDPAAGRRLEDAYTEVVQSRPRLRQHIRCGRNPDGTFVWEFPKDRQKSAVMHYAGLRIFNAATRQALPMGLDGPRSRGVGKLLGCLNGTRTISEIRTIVTTAGRDAEPLLHLLEQLDSHECLAVTDRSSVRTQWLDATQDRDTVHLGHAALMYRQKDRFLWFDPWLIPWFAESPVPSLWASLLPEPAAVFLTHDHDDHVDPRTLLHLPKEVPVIVPSRKNRGTWYFDYLSLMRELGFTNVIELAHGEAWKFEGGQVTSVPFFGEDPCDLALPRNCYLISDRGHNTLVHADSGPTNDGHSAIEDGVIAKLVEQHGPIATVYASQQQLKEIRSYAAHASLSHPGKWLEVGENGFLTNQYLSELMQHAQATLFVSYATGGADWYPDHLSFMFSDRNPARTSLLTAHWDPPESLRDVLAASGRQYHYGQALDIVRVPASGQVQVIQKNDVVSPLALYQLDHEVPPFFKGAPG
;
A
#
# COMPACT_ATOMS: atom_id res chain seq x y z
N MET A 1 -13.12 -35.97 -12.50
CA MET A 1 -11.75 -36.50 -12.30
C MET A 1 -11.01 -35.50 -11.44
N ALA A 2 -10.22 -35.96 -10.47
CA ALA A 2 -9.43 -35.04 -9.65
C ALA A 2 -8.41 -34.30 -10.54
N LEU A 3 -8.08 -33.05 -10.20
CA LEU A 3 -7.07 -32.23 -10.91
C LEU A 3 -5.79 -33.03 -11.20
N TRP A 4 -5.36 -33.85 -10.23
CA TRP A 4 -4.17 -34.70 -10.28
C TRP A 4 -4.15 -35.74 -11.40
N ASP A 5 -5.32 -36.19 -11.86
CA ASP A 5 -5.44 -37.21 -12.90
C ASP A 5 -5.56 -36.60 -14.29
N ARG A 6 -5.98 -35.33 -14.37
CA ARG A 6 -6.22 -34.62 -15.63
C ARG A 6 -4.98 -33.88 -16.13
N VAL A 7 -4.16 -33.36 -15.22
CA VAL A 7 -3.03 -32.49 -15.54
C VAL A 7 -1.70 -33.23 -15.36
N GLY A 8 -0.79 -33.06 -16.32
CA GLY A 8 0.53 -33.69 -16.26
C GLY A 8 1.35 -33.18 -15.07
N LEU A 9 2.07 -34.09 -14.40
CA LEU A 9 2.83 -33.78 -13.17
C LEU A 9 3.90 -32.68 -13.34
N ASN A 10 4.45 -32.54 -14.56
CA ASN A 10 5.49 -31.58 -14.90
C ASN A 10 4.92 -30.26 -15.47
N GLN A 11 3.61 -30.15 -15.63
CA GLN A 11 2.99 -28.91 -16.10
C GLN A 11 2.99 -27.89 -14.96
N PHE A 12 3.21 -26.64 -15.31
CA PHE A 12 3.12 -25.51 -14.39
C PHE A 12 1.66 -25.11 -14.19
N VAL A 13 1.35 -24.63 -12.99
CA VAL A 13 0.01 -24.19 -12.63
C VAL A 13 0.04 -22.84 -11.91
N GLY A 14 -0.92 -21.99 -12.22
CA GLY A 14 -1.15 -20.72 -11.54
C GLY A 14 -2.63 -20.38 -11.48
N LEU A 15 -2.96 -19.27 -10.80
CA LEU A 15 -4.27 -18.66 -10.93
C LEU A 15 -4.36 -17.88 -12.25
N GLN A 16 -5.53 -17.92 -12.85
CA GLN A 16 -5.86 -17.03 -13.96
C GLN A 16 -5.72 -15.57 -13.49
N PRO A 17 -5.21 -14.63 -14.33
CA PRO A 17 -5.03 -13.23 -13.92
C PRO A 17 -6.30 -12.48 -13.54
N TRP A 18 -7.48 -12.95 -13.95
CA TRP A 18 -8.82 -12.43 -13.59
C TRP A 18 -9.44 -13.14 -12.38
N VAL A 19 -8.66 -13.93 -11.65
CA VAL A 19 -9.08 -14.67 -10.47
C VAL A 19 -8.26 -14.24 -9.27
N TRP A 20 -8.95 -14.06 -8.14
CA TRP A 20 -8.30 -13.85 -6.86
C TRP A 20 -9.13 -14.44 -5.72
N VAL A 21 -8.47 -14.68 -4.60
CA VAL A 21 -9.11 -15.10 -3.36
C VAL A 21 -9.02 -13.97 -2.34
N GLN A 22 -10.09 -13.73 -1.58
CA GLN A 22 -10.08 -12.83 -0.43
C GLN A 22 -10.42 -13.61 0.83
N LEU A 23 -9.76 -13.27 1.94
CA LEU A 23 -10.16 -13.79 3.25
C LEU A 23 -11.38 -13.00 3.75
N GLU A 24 -12.35 -13.72 4.31
CA GLU A 24 -13.56 -13.14 4.89
C GLU A 24 -13.50 -13.19 6.42
N SER A 25 -13.65 -12.03 7.04
CA SER A 25 -13.63 -11.90 8.50
C SER A 25 -14.89 -12.50 9.12
N ALA A 26 -14.74 -13.18 10.26
CA ALA A 26 -15.85 -13.71 11.05
C ALA A 26 -16.67 -12.59 11.72
N GLU A 27 -16.00 -11.49 12.00
CA GLU A 27 -16.52 -10.32 12.69
C GLU A 27 -16.32 -9.09 11.81
N PRO A 28 -17.16 -8.05 11.92
CA PRO A 28 -16.85 -6.77 11.29
C PRO A 28 -15.43 -6.36 11.71
N PRO A 29 -14.55 -5.95 10.78
CA PRO A 29 -13.28 -5.38 11.17
C PRO A 29 -13.63 -4.23 12.12
N GLY A 30 -13.12 -4.27 13.35
CA GLY A 30 -13.23 -3.12 14.25
C GLY A 30 -12.71 -1.86 13.54
N PRO A 31 -12.97 -0.66 14.09
CA PRO A 31 -12.76 0.60 13.36
C PRO A 31 -11.36 0.75 12.74
N PHE A 32 -10.32 0.19 13.37
CA PHE A 32 -8.95 0.18 12.85
C PHE A 32 -8.34 -1.23 13.01
N PRO A 33 -8.48 -2.13 12.02
CA PRO A 33 -7.85 -3.45 12.09
C PRO A 33 -6.33 -3.29 12.17
N PHE A 34 -5.68 -4.15 12.96
CA PHE A 34 -4.23 -4.13 13.19
C PHE A 34 -3.65 -2.87 13.86
N MET A 35 -4.48 -1.91 14.27
CA MET A 35 -4.01 -0.77 15.06
C MET A 35 -3.48 -1.23 16.43
N GLY A 36 -2.24 -0.88 16.74
CA GLY A 36 -1.51 -1.24 17.96
C GLY A 36 -1.13 -0.05 18.82
N GLY A 37 -0.80 -0.30 20.08
CA GLY A 37 -0.50 0.73 21.09
C GLY A 37 -1.65 0.99 22.07
N VAL A 38 -2.77 0.32 21.87
CA VAL A 38 -4.01 0.45 22.63
C VAL A 38 -4.81 -0.86 22.54
N THR A 39 -5.70 -1.07 23.49
CA THR A 39 -6.62 -2.22 23.45
C THR A 39 -7.80 -1.96 22.50
N PRO A 40 -8.28 -2.99 21.76
CA PRO A 40 -9.42 -2.84 20.84
C PRO A 40 -10.67 -2.27 21.50
N GLU A 41 -10.92 -2.57 22.78
CA GLU A 41 -12.07 -2.08 23.55
C GLU A 41 -12.01 -0.56 23.78
N VAL A 42 -10.79 -0.03 24.01
CA VAL A 42 -10.57 1.41 24.15
C VAL A 42 -10.75 2.09 22.79
N VAL A 43 -10.21 1.53 21.70
CA VAL A 43 -10.43 2.06 20.34
C VAL A 43 -11.92 2.10 20.01
N ALA A 44 -12.64 1.02 20.27
CA ALA A 44 -14.08 0.96 20.03
C ALA A 44 -14.82 2.07 20.79
N SER A 45 -14.39 2.37 22.02
CA SER A 45 -14.98 3.46 22.82
C SER A 45 -14.65 4.85 22.26
N LEU A 46 -13.42 5.07 21.81
CA LEU A 46 -13.01 6.33 21.16
C LEU A 46 -13.79 6.56 19.86
N HIS A 47 -13.91 5.51 19.05
CA HIS A 47 -14.68 5.51 17.81
C HIS A 47 -16.18 5.69 18.06
N GLU A 48 -16.74 5.08 19.11
CA GLU A 48 -18.15 5.27 19.50
C GLU A 48 -18.44 6.74 19.82
N VAL A 49 -17.56 7.43 20.59
CA VAL A 49 -17.74 8.87 20.89
C VAL A 49 -17.72 9.71 19.62
N HIS A 50 -16.75 9.45 18.73
CA HIS A 50 -16.63 10.14 17.45
C HIS A 50 -17.86 9.93 16.57
N GLY A 51 -18.35 8.69 16.45
CA GLY A 51 -19.57 8.37 15.72
C GLY A 51 -20.83 9.04 16.29
N ILE A 52 -20.96 9.12 17.62
CA ILE A 52 -22.08 9.84 18.27
C ILE A 52 -22.04 11.34 17.94
N LEU A 53 -20.86 11.93 17.88
CA LEU A 53 -20.68 13.36 17.63
C LEU A 53 -20.65 13.74 16.16
N MET A 54 -20.53 12.78 15.23
CA MET A 54 -20.35 13.05 13.81
C MET A 54 -21.42 13.97 13.23
N SER A 55 -22.70 13.75 13.56
CA SER A 55 -23.78 14.61 13.05
C SER A 55 -23.69 16.06 13.58
N ALA A 56 -23.19 16.26 14.81
CA ALA A 56 -22.95 17.59 15.35
C ALA A 56 -21.74 18.27 14.69
N VAL A 57 -20.69 17.50 14.41
CA VAL A 57 -19.51 17.95 13.63
C VAL A 57 -19.93 18.37 12.22
N GLU A 58 -20.71 17.55 11.52
CA GLU A 58 -21.27 17.85 10.19
C GLU A 58 -22.09 19.14 10.20
N THR A 59 -22.91 19.34 11.24
CA THR A 59 -23.68 20.57 11.41
C THR A 59 -22.77 21.78 11.60
N ALA A 60 -21.71 21.66 12.42
CA ALA A 60 -20.73 22.72 12.61
C ALA A 60 -19.97 23.06 11.31
N ILE A 61 -19.61 22.05 10.52
CA ILE A 61 -19.01 22.25 9.18
C ILE A 61 -20.01 22.96 8.26
N SER A 62 -21.26 22.52 8.25
CA SER A 62 -22.31 23.17 7.46
C SER A 62 -22.50 24.64 7.85
N ASP A 63 -22.30 25.01 9.11
CA ASP A 63 -22.40 26.41 9.57
C ASP A 63 -21.30 27.30 9.02
N VAL A 64 -20.10 26.76 8.85
CA VAL A 64 -19.00 27.45 8.19
C VAL A 64 -19.36 27.74 6.73
N PHE A 65 -19.82 26.73 5.99
CA PHE A 65 -20.22 26.90 4.58
C PHE A 65 -21.47 27.78 4.41
N ALA A 66 -22.40 27.73 5.37
CA ALA A 66 -23.57 28.61 5.42
C ALA A 66 -23.26 30.02 5.92
N ARG A 67 -22.00 30.32 6.27
CA ARG A 67 -21.52 31.61 6.81
C ARG A 67 -22.22 32.03 8.11
N ARG A 68 -22.65 31.06 8.91
CA ARG A 68 -23.19 31.27 10.26
C ARG A 68 -22.09 31.35 11.32
N THR A 69 -20.93 30.75 11.03
CA THR A 69 -19.75 30.68 11.90
C THR A 69 -18.49 30.93 11.06
N PRO A 70 -17.48 31.66 11.56
CA PRO A 70 -16.22 31.82 10.85
C PRO A 70 -15.42 30.50 10.82
N VAL A 71 -14.53 30.35 9.83
CA VAL A 71 -13.65 29.16 9.70
C VAL A 71 -12.72 29.02 10.91
N ASP A 72 -12.26 30.14 11.46
CA ASP A 72 -11.28 30.27 12.53
C ASP A 72 -11.91 30.56 13.90
N ASP A 73 -13.13 30.07 14.15
CA ASP A 73 -13.81 30.29 15.42
C ASP A 73 -12.99 29.74 16.62
N PRO A 74 -12.43 30.62 17.47
CA PRO A 74 -11.52 30.20 18.54
C PRO A 74 -12.24 29.43 19.65
N ALA A 75 -13.58 29.45 19.69
CA ALA A 75 -14.39 28.70 20.65
C ALA A 75 -14.85 27.34 20.10
N ALA A 76 -14.55 26.99 18.84
CA ALA A 76 -14.98 25.72 18.24
C ALA A 76 -14.36 24.52 18.96
N GLY A 77 -13.04 24.50 19.13
CA GLY A 77 -12.35 23.41 19.82
C GLY A 77 -12.83 23.21 21.26
N ARG A 78 -13.04 24.30 21.99
CA ARG A 78 -13.60 24.27 23.35
C ARG A 78 -15.00 23.64 23.39
N ARG A 79 -15.88 23.99 22.45
CA ARG A 79 -17.23 23.41 22.37
C ARG A 79 -17.20 21.92 22.04
N LEU A 80 -16.29 21.49 21.18
CA LEU A 80 -16.10 20.05 20.88
C LEU A 80 -15.60 19.28 22.09
N GLU A 81 -14.62 19.81 22.82
CA GLU A 81 -14.13 19.23 24.09
C GLU A 81 -15.25 19.07 25.12
N ASP A 82 -16.09 20.10 25.27
CA ASP A 82 -17.21 20.09 26.20
C ASP A 82 -18.28 19.07 25.77
N ALA A 83 -18.62 19.01 24.47
CA ALA A 83 -19.55 18.02 23.91
C ALA A 83 -19.01 16.58 24.04
N TYR A 84 -17.73 16.36 23.78
CA TYR A 84 -17.05 15.08 23.99
C TYR A 84 -17.15 14.64 25.45
N THR A 85 -16.91 15.56 26.37
CA THR A 85 -17.05 15.29 27.81
C THR A 85 -18.47 14.92 28.19
N GLU A 86 -19.48 15.61 27.65
CA GLU A 86 -20.88 15.28 27.89
C GLU A 86 -21.20 13.84 27.43
N VAL A 87 -20.74 13.45 26.24
CA VAL A 87 -20.97 12.10 25.69
C VAL A 87 -20.32 11.03 26.56
N VAL A 88 -19.05 11.22 26.95
CA VAL A 88 -18.33 10.27 27.80
C VAL A 88 -18.97 10.19 29.19
N GLN A 89 -19.26 11.33 29.83
CA GLN A 89 -19.75 11.36 31.22
C GLN A 89 -21.16 10.78 31.38
N SER A 90 -22.00 10.91 30.35
CA SER A 90 -23.35 10.35 30.33
C SER A 90 -23.40 8.83 30.12
N ARG A 91 -22.28 8.17 29.78
CA ARG A 91 -22.23 6.75 29.43
C ARG A 91 -21.25 5.98 30.33
N PRO A 92 -21.73 5.16 31.28
CA PRO A 92 -20.86 4.41 32.20
C PRO A 92 -19.78 3.56 31.54
N ARG A 93 -20.07 2.93 30.38
CA ARG A 93 -19.09 2.12 29.63
C ARG A 93 -17.92 2.96 29.11
N LEU A 94 -18.19 4.13 28.53
CA LEU A 94 -17.14 5.00 27.99
C LEU A 94 -16.22 5.53 29.11
N ARG A 95 -16.76 5.85 30.28
CA ARG A 95 -15.97 6.27 31.45
C ARG A 95 -15.01 5.20 31.99
N GLN A 96 -15.21 3.93 31.65
CA GLN A 96 -14.27 2.86 32.03
C GLN A 96 -12.97 2.95 31.21
N HIS A 97 -13.03 3.55 30.02
CA HIS A 97 -11.91 3.60 29.08
C HIS A 97 -11.36 5.02 28.88
N ILE A 98 -12.21 6.04 29.00
CA ILE A 98 -11.86 7.42 28.64
C ILE A 98 -12.03 8.31 29.87
N ARG A 99 -10.96 9.00 30.22
CA ARG A 99 -10.96 10.08 31.21
C ARG A 99 -10.84 11.40 30.48
N CYS A 100 -11.90 12.20 30.51
CA CYS A 100 -11.88 13.54 29.93
C CYS A 100 -12.66 14.56 30.75
N GLY A 101 -12.29 15.82 30.57
CA GLY A 101 -12.93 16.97 31.21
C GLY A 101 -11.95 18.11 31.42
N ARG A 102 -12.48 19.26 31.85
CA ARG A 102 -11.69 20.47 32.05
C ARG A 102 -11.25 20.59 33.51
N ASN A 103 -9.96 20.84 33.72
CA ASN A 103 -9.42 21.17 35.03
C ASN A 103 -9.85 22.58 35.47
N PRO A 104 -9.74 22.91 36.78
CA PRO A 104 -10.07 24.25 37.28
C PRO A 104 -9.26 25.40 36.64
N ASP A 105 -8.06 25.11 36.12
CA ASP A 105 -7.20 26.06 35.41
C ASP A 105 -7.60 26.27 33.93
N GLY A 106 -8.64 25.57 33.46
CA GLY A 106 -9.13 25.64 32.09
C GLY A 106 -8.50 24.64 31.12
N THR A 107 -7.45 23.91 31.52
CA THR A 107 -6.80 22.90 30.68
C THR A 107 -7.75 21.71 30.45
N PHE A 108 -7.84 21.24 29.20
CA PHE A 108 -8.62 20.06 28.87
C PHE A 108 -7.76 18.80 29.06
N VAL A 109 -8.30 17.81 29.76
CA VAL A 109 -7.69 16.50 29.93
C VAL A 109 -8.42 15.53 29.01
N TRP A 110 -7.64 14.73 28.29
CA TRP A 110 -8.14 13.63 27.47
C TRP A 110 -7.13 12.49 27.52
N GLU A 111 -7.47 11.46 28.29
CA GLU A 111 -6.59 10.35 28.61
C GLU A 111 -7.35 9.02 28.48
N PHE A 112 -6.64 7.99 28.05
CA PHE A 112 -7.13 6.62 28.02
C PHE A 112 -5.96 5.65 28.16
N PRO A 113 -6.21 4.40 28.62
CA PRO A 113 -5.17 3.39 28.75
C PRO A 113 -4.51 3.08 27.41
N LYS A 114 -3.19 3.17 27.37
CA LYS A 114 -2.36 2.75 26.23
C LYS A 114 -1.67 1.44 26.60
N ASP A 115 -1.53 0.54 25.64
CA ASP A 115 -0.82 -0.72 25.81
C ASP A 115 -0.01 -1.04 24.54
N ARG A 116 1.31 -0.86 24.64
CA ARG A 116 2.25 -1.06 23.53
C ARG A 116 2.37 -2.51 23.06
N GLN A 117 1.82 -3.46 23.80
CA GLN A 117 1.85 -4.88 23.45
C GLN A 117 0.53 -5.37 22.84
N LYS A 118 -0.50 -4.52 22.82
CA LYS A 118 -1.83 -4.86 22.32
C LYS A 118 -2.11 -4.15 20.99
N SER A 119 -2.80 -4.88 20.14
CA SER A 119 -3.29 -4.44 18.85
C SER A 119 -4.62 -5.12 18.55
N ALA A 120 -5.40 -4.49 17.68
CA ALA A 120 -6.50 -5.18 17.01
C ALA A 120 -5.95 -6.32 16.16
N VAL A 121 -6.68 -7.42 16.08
CA VAL A 121 -6.37 -8.54 15.20
C VAL A 121 -7.63 -8.89 14.40
N MET A 122 -7.44 -9.45 13.21
CA MET A 122 -8.55 -10.00 12.43
C MET A 122 -8.56 -11.52 12.49
N HIS A 123 -9.76 -12.08 12.62
CA HIS A 123 -9.98 -13.52 12.55
C HIS A 123 -10.82 -13.84 11.33
N TYR A 124 -10.24 -14.62 10.41
CA TYR A 124 -10.90 -15.01 9.18
C TYR A 124 -11.67 -16.32 9.36
N ALA A 125 -12.97 -16.31 9.07
CA ALA A 125 -13.84 -17.49 9.14
C ALA A 125 -14.17 -18.09 7.77
N GLY A 126 -13.78 -17.41 6.70
CA GLY A 126 -14.05 -17.87 5.34
C GLY A 126 -13.05 -17.30 4.34
N LEU A 127 -13.24 -17.71 3.11
CA LEU A 127 -12.65 -17.09 1.94
C LEU A 127 -13.69 -16.98 0.83
N ARG A 128 -13.45 -16.06 -0.08
CA ARG A 128 -14.25 -15.89 -1.29
C ARG A 128 -13.34 -15.93 -2.51
N ILE A 129 -13.66 -16.83 -3.43
CA ILE A 129 -12.99 -16.93 -4.73
C ILE A 129 -13.77 -16.07 -5.71
N PHE A 130 -13.10 -15.15 -6.37
CA PHE A 130 -13.67 -14.32 -7.42
C PHE A 130 -13.12 -14.75 -8.77
N ASN A 131 -14.00 -14.83 -9.76
CA ASN A 131 -13.64 -15.02 -11.16
C ASN A 131 -14.34 -13.93 -11.98
N ALA A 132 -13.59 -12.89 -12.37
CA ALA A 132 -14.18 -11.75 -13.06
C ALA A 132 -14.68 -12.10 -14.47
N ALA A 133 -14.02 -13.04 -15.16
CA ALA A 133 -14.42 -13.47 -16.49
C ALA A 133 -15.81 -14.13 -16.51
N THR A 134 -16.13 -14.93 -15.49
CA THR A 134 -17.45 -15.58 -15.35
C THR A 134 -18.41 -14.81 -14.44
N ARG A 135 -17.96 -13.69 -13.84
CA ARG A 135 -18.70 -12.89 -12.84
C ARG A 135 -19.18 -13.71 -11.65
N GLN A 136 -18.34 -14.65 -11.20
CA GLN A 136 -18.63 -15.52 -10.06
C GLN A 136 -17.92 -15.03 -8.79
N ALA A 137 -18.61 -15.21 -7.67
CA ALA A 137 -18.09 -15.02 -6.31
C ALA A 137 -18.51 -16.22 -5.47
N LEU A 138 -17.55 -17.08 -5.13
CA LEU A 138 -17.78 -18.38 -4.53
C LEU A 138 -17.32 -18.35 -3.07
N PRO A 139 -18.22 -18.39 -2.09
CA PRO A 139 -17.84 -18.45 -0.68
C PRO A 139 -17.38 -19.87 -0.31
N MET A 140 -16.39 -19.94 0.57
CA MET A 140 -15.92 -21.17 1.20
C MET A 140 -15.63 -20.91 2.67
N GLY A 141 -16.21 -21.72 3.55
CA GLY A 141 -15.94 -21.65 4.99
C GLY A 141 -14.54 -22.17 5.35
N LEU A 142 -13.95 -21.63 6.40
CA LEU A 142 -12.73 -22.14 7.02
C LEU A 142 -13.08 -22.66 8.43
N ASP A 143 -12.89 -23.95 8.71
CA ASP A 143 -13.02 -24.43 10.09
C ASP A 143 -11.70 -24.15 10.87
N GLY A 144 -11.60 -22.92 11.38
CA GLY A 144 -10.48 -22.46 12.22
C GLY A 144 -9.43 -21.63 11.47
N PRO A 145 -8.28 -21.33 12.11
CA PRO A 145 -7.28 -20.36 11.62
C PRO A 145 -6.40 -20.95 10.52
N ARG A 146 -7.01 -21.31 9.39
CA ARG A 146 -6.37 -21.93 8.21
C ARG A 146 -5.85 -20.92 7.20
N SER A 147 -5.98 -19.63 7.49
CA SER A 147 -5.53 -18.49 6.66
C SER A 147 -4.09 -18.65 6.18
N ARG A 148 -3.21 -19.20 7.02
CA ARG A 148 -1.79 -19.44 6.70
C ARG A 148 -1.59 -20.51 5.62
N GLY A 149 -2.29 -21.63 5.73
CA GLY A 149 -2.22 -22.71 4.74
C GLY A 149 -2.76 -22.24 3.39
N VAL A 150 -3.85 -21.48 3.42
CA VAL A 150 -4.45 -20.86 2.22
C VAL A 150 -3.44 -19.92 1.56
N GLY A 151 -2.84 -19.01 2.33
CA GLY A 151 -1.80 -18.12 1.82
C GLY A 151 -0.60 -18.87 1.24
N LYS A 152 -0.16 -19.97 1.85
CA LYS A 152 0.94 -20.79 1.32
C LYS A 152 0.58 -21.42 -0.03
N LEU A 153 -0.62 -22.00 -0.16
CA LEU A 153 -1.08 -22.56 -1.43
C LEU A 153 -1.19 -21.47 -2.50
N LEU A 154 -1.90 -20.37 -2.22
CA LEU A 154 -2.12 -19.29 -3.18
C LEU A 154 -0.80 -18.63 -3.62
N GLY A 155 0.16 -18.48 -2.71
CA GLY A 155 1.50 -17.97 -3.02
C GLY A 155 2.31 -18.86 -3.96
N CYS A 156 1.94 -20.14 -4.11
CA CYS A 156 2.56 -21.06 -5.06
C CYS A 156 1.78 -21.20 -6.38
N LEU A 157 0.57 -20.63 -6.47
CA LEU A 157 -0.24 -20.61 -7.69
C LEU A 157 0.06 -19.37 -8.55
N ASN A 158 1.34 -19.10 -8.77
CA ASN A 158 1.84 -17.97 -9.57
C ASN A 158 2.39 -18.41 -10.94
N GLY A 159 2.22 -19.67 -11.33
CA GLY A 159 2.68 -20.18 -12.63
C GLY A 159 4.14 -20.68 -12.65
N THR A 160 4.86 -20.66 -11.52
CA THR A 160 6.27 -21.07 -11.46
C THR A 160 6.48 -22.46 -10.85
N ARG A 161 5.42 -23.07 -10.31
CA ARG A 161 5.45 -24.39 -9.67
C ARG A 161 4.71 -25.41 -10.51
N THR A 162 5.26 -26.62 -10.55
CA THR A 162 4.66 -27.77 -11.22
C THR A 162 3.53 -28.38 -10.38
N ILE A 163 2.63 -29.10 -11.03
CA ILE A 163 1.55 -29.86 -10.36
C ILE A 163 2.10 -30.82 -9.31
N SER A 164 3.25 -31.47 -9.56
CA SER A 164 3.91 -32.34 -8.58
C SER A 164 4.34 -31.59 -7.32
N GLU A 165 4.84 -30.36 -7.47
CA GLU A 165 5.23 -29.51 -6.33
C GLU A 165 4.00 -29.04 -5.55
N ILE A 166 2.93 -28.60 -6.24
CA ILE A 166 1.68 -28.22 -5.58
C ILE A 166 1.07 -29.40 -4.82
N ARG A 167 1.06 -30.60 -5.42
CA ARG A 167 0.62 -31.82 -4.75
C ARG A 167 1.44 -32.10 -3.49
N THR A 168 2.74 -31.89 -3.54
CA THR A 168 3.62 -32.04 -2.37
C THR A 168 3.27 -31.01 -1.30
N ILE A 169 3.05 -29.75 -1.66
CA ILE A 169 2.64 -28.69 -0.71
C ILE A 169 1.33 -29.04 -0.02
N VAL A 170 0.31 -29.47 -0.76
CA VAL A 170 -1.00 -29.84 -0.21
C VAL A 170 -0.90 -31.08 0.69
N THR A 171 -0.25 -32.15 0.21
CA THR A 171 -0.15 -33.42 0.96
C THR A 171 0.70 -33.32 2.23
N THR A 172 1.67 -32.41 2.27
CA THR A 172 2.54 -32.19 3.44
C THR A 172 2.00 -31.13 4.41
N ALA A 173 0.84 -30.52 4.12
CA ALA A 173 0.23 -29.48 4.96
C ALA A 173 -0.37 -30.00 6.29
N GLY A 174 -0.26 -31.30 6.57
CA GLY A 174 -0.71 -31.89 7.83
C GLY A 174 -2.23 -31.76 8.00
N ARG A 175 -2.67 -31.04 9.04
CA ARG A 175 -4.11 -30.83 9.33
C ARG A 175 -4.83 -29.97 8.29
N ASP A 176 -4.09 -29.19 7.50
CA ASP A 176 -4.65 -28.33 6.46
C ASP A 176 -4.75 -29.04 5.10
N ALA A 177 -4.26 -30.27 4.97
CA ALA A 177 -4.17 -30.97 3.67
C ALA A 177 -5.53 -31.14 2.98
N GLU A 178 -6.56 -31.60 3.69
CA GLU A 178 -7.91 -31.78 3.13
C GLU A 178 -8.56 -30.43 2.76
N PRO A 179 -8.59 -29.40 3.64
CA PRO A 179 -9.10 -28.09 3.27
C PRO A 179 -8.40 -27.46 2.07
N LEU A 180 -7.08 -27.59 1.97
CA LEU A 180 -6.31 -27.05 0.84
C LEU A 180 -6.58 -27.82 -0.45
N LEU A 181 -6.76 -29.14 -0.35
CA LEU A 181 -7.19 -29.94 -1.49
C LEU A 181 -8.59 -29.49 -1.96
N HIS A 182 -9.53 -29.28 -1.03
CA HIS A 182 -10.86 -28.79 -1.35
C HIS A 182 -10.84 -27.41 -2.02
N LEU A 183 -10.03 -26.47 -1.52
CA LEU A 183 -9.80 -25.17 -2.16
C LEU A 183 -9.28 -25.34 -3.59
N LEU A 184 -8.28 -26.19 -3.79
CA LEU A 184 -7.72 -26.43 -5.10
C LEU A 184 -8.73 -27.09 -6.07
N GLU A 185 -9.57 -28.00 -5.58
CA GLU A 185 -10.66 -28.59 -6.34
C GLU A 185 -11.73 -27.55 -6.71
N GLN A 186 -12.06 -26.61 -5.81
CA GLN A 186 -12.99 -25.52 -6.13
C GLN A 186 -12.42 -24.57 -7.18
N LEU A 187 -11.13 -24.25 -7.10
CA LEU A 187 -10.46 -23.46 -8.12
C LEU A 187 -10.48 -24.19 -9.48
N ASP A 188 -10.22 -25.49 -9.47
CA ASP A 188 -10.24 -26.29 -10.70
C ASP A 188 -11.64 -26.38 -11.32
N SER A 189 -12.66 -26.70 -10.51
CA SER A 189 -14.03 -26.92 -10.98
C SER A 189 -14.70 -25.65 -11.52
N HIS A 190 -14.18 -24.48 -11.16
CA HIS A 190 -14.67 -23.17 -11.60
C HIS A 190 -13.70 -22.47 -12.56
N GLU A 191 -12.84 -23.23 -13.24
CA GLU A 191 -11.96 -22.75 -14.32
C GLU A 191 -11.05 -21.60 -13.87
N CYS A 192 -10.64 -21.63 -12.61
CA CYS A 192 -9.84 -20.57 -11.99
C CYS A 192 -8.32 -20.78 -12.13
N LEU A 193 -7.91 -21.96 -12.59
CA LEU A 193 -6.50 -22.33 -12.75
C LEU A 193 -6.05 -22.17 -14.21
N ALA A 194 -4.82 -21.70 -14.39
CA ALA A 194 -4.08 -21.68 -15.64
C ALA A 194 -3.03 -22.80 -15.60
N VAL A 195 -2.95 -23.61 -16.66
CA VAL A 195 -2.02 -24.74 -16.78
C VAL A 195 -1.24 -24.64 -18.08
N THR A 196 0.05 -24.95 -18.04
CA THR A 196 0.95 -24.82 -19.20
C THR A 196 2.19 -25.71 -19.06
N ASP A 197 2.87 -26.00 -20.17
CA ASP A 197 4.12 -26.80 -20.19
C ASP A 197 5.39 -25.96 -19.96
N ARG A 198 5.25 -24.65 -19.78
CA ARG A 198 6.36 -23.68 -19.70
C ARG A 198 6.08 -22.58 -18.68
N SER A 199 7.15 -21.95 -18.21
CA SER A 199 7.09 -20.80 -17.29
C SER A 199 8.10 -19.75 -17.78
N SER A 200 7.65 -18.86 -18.66
CA SER A 200 8.52 -17.96 -19.45
C SER A 200 8.54 -16.52 -18.94
N VAL A 201 7.57 -16.12 -18.11
CA VAL A 201 7.41 -14.75 -17.56
C VAL A 201 8.70 -14.19 -16.97
N ARG A 202 9.39 -14.96 -16.12
CA ARG A 202 10.62 -14.53 -15.46
C ARG A 202 11.74 -14.22 -16.46
N THR A 203 11.87 -15.02 -17.51
CA THR A 203 12.86 -14.82 -18.58
C THR A 203 12.52 -13.57 -19.38
N GLN A 204 11.24 -13.37 -19.73
CA GLN A 204 10.80 -12.16 -20.43
C GLN A 204 11.15 -10.87 -19.67
N TRP A 205 10.99 -10.88 -18.34
CA TRP A 205 11.38 -9.74 -17.50
C TRP A 205 12.89 -9.52 -17.47
N LEU A 206 13.71 -10.58 -17.45
CA LEU A 206 15.16 -10.46 -17.57
C LEU A 206 15.61 -9.92 -18.93
N ASP A 207 14.91 -10.27 -20.00
CA ASP A 207 15.25 -9.82 -21.36
C ASP A 207 14.81 -8.37 -21.60
N ALA A 208 13.68 -7.96 -21.01
CA ALA A 208 13.13 -6.61 -21.17
C ALA A 208 13.83 -5.54 -20.31
N THR A 209 14.44 -5.94 -19.19
CA THR A 209 15.11 -5.02 -18.25
C THR A 209 16.63 -5.18 -18.30
N GLN A 210 17.35 -4.36 -17.54
CA GLN A 210 18.79 -4.46 -17.28
C GLN A 210 19.05 -4.36 -15.78
N ASP A 211 20.24 -4.79 -15.36
CA ASP A 211 20.68 -4.64 -13.98
C ASP A 211 20.63 -3.16 -13.53
N ARG A 212 20.02 -2.92 -12.35
CA ARG A 212 19.68 -1.61 -11.75
C ARG A 212 18.53 -0.84 -12.38
N ASP A 213 17.82 -1.43 -13.35
CA ASP A 213 16.57 -0.83 -13.82
C ASP A 213 15.52 -0.80 -12.70
N THR A 214 14.77 0.29 -12.63
CA THR A 214 13.54 0.37 -11.83
C THR A 214 12.35 0.40 -12.77
N VAL A 215 11.41 -0.51 -12.56
CA VAL A 215 10.15 -0.58 -13.33
C VAL A 215 9.03 -0.02 -12.47
N HIS A 216 8.27 0.92 -12.99
CA HIS A 216 7.03 1.38 -12.37
C HIS A 216 5.91 0.39 -12.70
N LEU A 217 5.39 -0.33 -11.70
CA LEU A 217 4.30 -1.30 -11.91
C LEU A 217 2.91 -0.63 -11.88
N GLY A 218 2.86 0.63 -11.43
CA GLY A 218 1.66 1.46 -11.32
C GLY A 218 1.40 1.89 -9.87
N HIS A 219 0.77 3.05 -9.69
CA HIS A 219 0.60 3.71 -8.39
C HIS A 219 1.95 3.84 -7.66
N ALA A 220 2.11 3.30 -6.46
CA ALA A 220 3.36 3.30 -5.69
C ALA A 220 4.20 2.04 -5.94
N ALA A 221 3.68 1.06 -6.68
CA ALA A 221 4.34 -0.22 -6.87
C ALA A 221 5.56 -0.07 -7.79
N LEU A 222 6.74 -0.45 -7.29
CA LEU A 222 7.99 -0.48 -8.05
C LEU A 222 8.63 -1.87 -8.02
N MET A 223 9.29 -2.23 -9.11
CA MET A 223 10.16 -3.39 -9.18
C MET A 223 11.58 -2.97 -9.56
N TYR A 224 12.52 -3.16 -8.64
CA TYR A 224 13.94 -2.87 -8.85
C TYR A 224 14.70 -4.15 -9.24
N ARG A 225 15.43 -4.11 -10.35
CA ARG A 225 16.26 -5.23 -10.79
C ARG A 225 17.65 -5.15 -10.18
N GLN A 226 18.01 -6.14 -9.36
CA GLN A 226 19.36 -6.35 -8.86
C GLN A 226 19.92 -7.63 -9.48
N LYS A 227 20.82 -7.49 -10.46
CA LYS A 227 21.36 -8.58 -11.28
C LYS A 227 20.24 -9.43 -11.91
N ASP A 228 20.02 -10.64 -11.41
CA ASP A 228 18.97 -11.56 -11.83
C ASP A 228 17.80 -11.64 -10.85
N ARG A 229 17.82 -10.86 -9.76
CA ARG A 229 16.79 -10.79 -8.73
C ARG A 229 15.96 -9.51 -8.86
N PHE A 230 14.76 -9.54 -8.27
CA PHE A 230 13.82 -8.43 -8.30
C PHE A 230 13.39 -8.07 -6.87
N LEU A 231 13.49 -6.80 -6.49
CA LEU A 231 12.98 -6.28 -5.22
C LEU A 231 11.68 -5.53 -5.53
N TRP A 232 10.64 -5.75 -4.73
CA TRP A 232 9.36 -5.07 -4.90
C TRP A 232 9.14 -4.07 -3.78
N PHE A 233 8.58 -2.91 -4.13
CA PHE A 233 8.18 -1.86 -3.19
C PHE A 233 6.69 -1.61 -3.37
N ASP A 234 5.94 -1.58 -2.26
CA ASP A 234 4.50 -1.31 -2.18
C ASP A 234 3.68 -2.00 -3.29
N PRO A 235 3.74 -3.35 -3.41
CA PRO A 235 3.04 -4.04 -4.48
C PRO A 235 1.52 -3.99 -4.25
N TRP A 236 0.84 -3.08 -4.95
CA TRP A 236 -0.60 -3.04 -5.07
C TRP A 236 -1.03 -3.54 -6.44
N LEU A 237 -1.24 -4.85 -6.56
CA LEU A 237 -1.64 -5.49 -7.81
C LEU A 237 -3.16 -5.60 -7.87
N ILE A 238 -3.70 -5.47 -9.08
CA ILE A 238 -5.14 -5.55 -9.33
C ILE A 238 -5.39 -6.77 -10.23
N PRO A 239 -6.30 -7.70 -9.89
CA PRO A 239 -6.70 -8.76 -10.83
C PRO A 239 -7.38 -8.18 -12.06
N TRP A 240 -7.27 -8.85 -13.21
CA TRP A 240 -7.89 -8.40 -14.45
C TRP A 240 -9.40 -8.23 -14.24
N PHE A 241 -9.92 -7.09 -14.67
CA PHE A 241 -11.35 -6.77 -14.61
C PHE A 241 -11.96 -6.68 -13.21
N ALA A 242 -11.15 -6.63 -12.16
CA ALA A 242 -11.65 -6.40 -10.80
C ALA A 242 -12.17 -4.96 -10.63
N GLU A 243 -11.41 -3.97 -11.11
CA GLU A 243 -11.70 -2.53 -10.91
C GLU A 243 -11.92 -1.76 -12.22
N SER A 244 -11.45 -2.29 -13.35
CA SER A 244 -11.40 -1.59 -14.65
C SER A 244 -11.49 -2.59 -15.81
N PRO A 245 -12.05 -2.23 -16.99
CA PRO A 245 -12.20 -3.14 -18.12
C PRO A 245 -10.88 -3.47 -18.86
N VAL A 246 -9.72 -3.02 -18.38
CA VAL A 246 -8.41 -3.29 -19.01
C VAL A 246 -7.62 -4.35 -18.24
N PRO A 247 -6.81 -5.18 -18.94
CA PRO A 247 -5.87 -6.10 -18.30
C PRO A 247 -4.84 -5.37 -17.44
N SER A 248 -4.40 -6.00 -16.35
CA SER A 248 -3.55 -5.42 -15.32
C SER A 248 -2.39 -6.35 -14.94
N LEU A 249 -1.38 -5.84 -14.24
CA LEU A 249 -0.38 -6.73 -13.66
C LEU A 249 -0.97 -7.52 -12.49
N TRP A 250 -0.68 -8.82 -12.45
CA TRP A 250 -1.03 -9.73 -11.36
C TRP A 250 0.18 -10.57 -10.96
N ALA A 251 0.14 -11.24 -9.81
CA ALA A 251 1.28 -11.97 -9.25
C ALA A 251 1.86 -13.03 -10.22
N SER A 252 1.00 -13.68 -11.03
CA SER A 252 1.43 -14.67 -12.04
C SER A 252 2.10 -14.07 -13.28
N LEU A 253 2.05 -12.75 -13.44
CA LEU A 253 2.65 -12.02 -14.58
C LEU A 253 3.97 -11.33 -14.19
N LEU A 254 4.44 -11.53 -12.97
CA LEU A 254 5.65 -10.90 -12.44
C LEU A 254 6.67 -11.97 -11.98
N PRO A 255 7.98 -11.67 -12.01
CA PRO A 255 8.98 -12.59 -11.49
C PRO A 255 8.91 -12.65 -9.96
N GLU A 256 9.12 -13.82 -9.36
CA GLU A 256 9.10 -13.93 -7.89
C GLU A 256 10.06 -12.92 -7.23
N PRO A 257 9.57 -12.14 -6.24
CA PRO A 257 10.41 -11.16 -5.56
C PRO A 257 11.45 -11.86 -4.68
N ALA A 258 12.63 -11.26 -4.65
CA ALA A 258 13.70 -11.59 -3.71
C ALA A 258 13.44 -11.02 -2.30
N ALA A 259 12.70 -9.92 -2.23
CA ALA A 259 12.20 -9.27 -1.03
C ALA A 259 11.07 -8.29 -1.42
N VAL A 260 10.14 -8.07 -0.49
CA VAL A 260 9.07 -7.07 -0.61
C VAL A 260 9.27 -6.02 0.47
N PHE A 261 9.19 -4.74 0.12
CA PHE A 261 9.33 -3.61 1.03
C PHE A 261 8.00 -2.85 1.08
N LEU A 262 7.47 -2.65 2.28
CA LEU A 262 6.24 -1.89 2.52
C LEU A 262 6.59 -0.57 3.20
N THR A 263 6.11 0.56 2.68
CA THR A 263 6.45 1.90 3.19
C THR A 263 5.62 2.28 4.41
N HIS A 264 4.30 2.23 4.31
CA HIS A 264 3.39 2.66 5.37
C HIS A 264 2.07 1.88 5.35
N ASP A 265 1.12 2.24 6.21
CA ASP A 265 -0.02 1.40 6.62
C ASP A 265 -1.30 1.57 5.77
N HIS A 266 -1.26 2.38 4.71
CA HIS A 266 -2.42 2.58 3.85
C HIS A 266 -2.65 1.40 2.89
N ASP A 267 -3.92 1.18 2.51
CA ASP A 267 -4.38 -0.01 1.77
C ASP A 267 -3.75 -0.13 0.37
N ASP A 268 -3.39 0.99 -0.25
CA ASP A 268 -2.70 1.10 -1.54
C ASP A 268 -1.18 0.83 -1.46
N HIS A 269 -0.65 0.63 -0.26
CA HIS A 269 0.74 0.23 -0.01
C HIS A 269 0.83 -1.15 0.67
N VAL A 270 -0.21 -1.53 1.42
CA VAL A 270 -0.30 -2.80 2.17
C VAL A 270 -1.59 -3.52 1.79
N ASP A 271 -1.69 -3.97 0.54
CA ASP A 271 -2.87 -4.67 0.06
C ASP A 271 -2.87 -6.15 0.50
N PRO A 272 -3.75 -6.57 1.45
CA PRO A 272 -3.80 -7.96 1.89
C PRO A 272 -4.19 -8.90 0.76
N ARG A 273 -4.93 -8.43 -0.26
CA ARG A 273 -5.28 -9.22 -1.44
C ARG A 273 -4.04 -9.57 -2.25
N THR A 274 -3.17 -8.61 -2.56
CA THR A 274 -1.90 -8.87 -3.27
C THR A 274 -1.00 -9.77 -2.43
N LEU A 275 -0.77 -9.42 -1.17
CA LEU A 275 0.13 -10.13 -0.27
C LEU A 275 -0.31 -11.59 -0.04
N LEU A 276 -1.61 -11.88 -0.01
CA LEU A 276 -2.14 -13.24 0.08
C LEU A 276 -1.71 -14.13 -1.09
N HIS A 277 -1.40 -13.57 -2.26
CA HIS A 277 -1.00 -14.31 -3.47
C HIS A 277 0.51 -14.32 -3.72
N LEU A 278 1.33 -13.78 -2.82
CA LEU A 278 2.78 -13.85 -2.94
C LEU A 278 3.36 -15.11 -2.27
N PRO A 279 4.52 -15.64 -2.72
CA PRO A 279 5.21 -16.73 -2.02
C PRO A 279 5.49 -16.38 -0.55
N LYS A 280 5.22 -17.29 0.38
CA LYS A 280 5.23 -16.99 1.82
C LYS A 280 6.62 -17.04 2.47
N GLU A 281 7.58 -17.54 1.73
CA GLU A 281 9.00 -17.61 2.08
C GLU A 281 9.76 -16.32 1.74
N VAL A 282 9.17 -15.43 0.93
CA VAL A 282 9.79 -14.15 0.59
C VAL A 282 9.97 -13.30 1.86
N PRO A 283 11.14 -12.68 2.07
CA PRO A 283 11.29 -11.67 3.11
C PRO A 283 10.34 -10.49 2.85
N VAL A 284 9.52 -10.14 3.84
CA VAL A 284 8.70 -8.92 3.83
C VAL A 284 9.30 -7.93 4.83
N ILE A 285 9.79 -6.81 4.32
CA ILE A 285 10.39 -5.73 5.09
C ILE A 285 9.30 -4.70 5.39
N VAL A 286 9.15 -4.35 6.66
CA VAL A 286 8.09 -3.47 7.16
C VAL A 286 8.65 -2.40 8.11
N PRO A 287 7.92 -1.29 8.34
CA PRO A 287 8.28 -0.31 9.35
C PRO A 287 8.46 -0.93 10.74
N SER A 288 9.47 -0.45 11.47
CA SER A 288 9.78 -1.00 12.79
C SER A 288 9.07 -0.27 13.91
N ARG A 289 8.51 -1.04 14.85
CA ARG A 289 8.04 -0.53 16.15
C ARG A 289 9.12 0.18 16.97
N LYS A 290 10.41 0.00 16.64
CA LYS A 290 11.51 0.71 17.29
C LYS A 290 11.55 2.20 16.95
N ASN A 291 10.91 2.65 15.86
CA ASN A 291 10.95 4.03 15.35
C ASN A 291 10.13 5.04 16.18
N ARG A 292 9.96 4.78 17.48
CA ARG A 292 9.33 5.66 18.49
C ARG A 292 7.93 6.16 18.10
N GLY A 293 6.91 5.40 18.48
CA GLY A 293 5.51 5.84 18.52
C GLY A 293 4.80 5.26 19.73
N THR A 294 3.72 5.89 20.18
CA THR A 294 2.75 5.20 21.07
C THR A 294 2.01 4.13 20.27
N TRP A 295 1.69 4.49 19.03
CA TRP A 295 0.84 3.80 18.10
C TRP A 295 1.67 3.10 17.03
N TYR A 296 1.16 2.03 16.46
CA TYR A 296 1.78 1.35 15.32
C TYR A 296 0.75 0.54 14.55
N PHE A 297 1.02 0.27 13.28
CA PHE A 297 0.29 -0.75 12.52
C PHE A 297 0.94 -2.12 12.75
N ASP A 298 0.17 -3.13 13.17
CA ASP A 298 0.69 -4.45 13.55
C ASP A 298 0.95 -5.35 12.35
N TYR A 299 1.93 -4.95 11.53
CA TYR A 299 2.40 -5.71 10.37
C TYR A 299 2.68 -7.17 10.70
N LEU A 300 3.28 -7.48 11.86
CA LEU A 300 3.61 -8.87 12.21
C LEU A 300 2.37 -9.74 12.38
N SER A 301 1.28 -9.18 12.91
CA SER A 301 0.01 -9.91 13.03
C SER A 301 -0.64 -10.10 11.66
N LEU A 302 -0.73 -9.04 10.85
CA LEU A 302 -1.25 -9.14 9.48
C LEU A 302 -0.48 -10.16 8.64
N MET A 303 0.85 -10.02 8.56
CA MET A 303 1.69 -10.91 7.75
C MET A 303 1.62 -12.36 8.22
N ARG A 304 1.53 -12.58 9.54
CA ARG A 304 1.36 -13.92 10.11
C ARG A 304 0.00 -14.52 9.74
N GLU A 305 -1.07 -13.73 9.72
CA GLU A 305 -2.39 -14.19 9.27
C GLU A 305 -2.38 -14.54 7.78
N LEU A 306 -1.69 -13.76 6.95
CA LEU A 306 -1.51 -14.06 5.54
C LEU A 306 -0.59 -15.28 5.30
N GLY A 307 0.16 -15.73 6.31
CA GLY A 307 0.99 -16.94 6.25
C GLY A 307 2.48 -16.71 6.00
N PHE A 308 2.96 -15.46 5.99
CA PHE A 308 4.38 -15.17 5.87
C PHE A 308 5.14 -15.63 7.11
N THR A 309 6.32 -16.22 6.88
CA THR A 309 7.19 -16.72 7.96
C THR A 309 8.44 -15.88 8.15
N ASN A 310 8.72 -14.96 7.24
CA ASN A 310 9.93 -14.14 7.23
C ASN A 310 9.57 -12.65 7.11
N VAL A 311 9.26 -12.03 8.25
CA VAL A 311 8.91 -10.61 8.32
C VAL A 311 9.99 -9.88 9.10
N ILE A 312 10.53 -8.82 8.51
CA ILE A 312 11.68 -8.08 9.02
C ILE A 312 11.24 -6.64 9.29
N GLU A 313 11.10 -6.29 10.55
CA GLU A 313 10.94 -4.89 10.96
C GLU A 313 12.27 -4.16 10.77
N LEU A 314 12.30 -3.15 9.90
CA LEU A 314 13.50 -2.36 9.59
C LEU A 314 13.34 -0.94 10.15
N ALA A 315 14.16 -0.61 11.16
CA ALA A 315 14.14 0.70 11.81
C ALA A 315 14.85 1.76 10.96
N HIS A 316 14.56 3.04 11.18
CA HIS A 316 15.16 4.14 10.45
C HIS A 316 16.70 4.10 10.60
N GLY A 317 17.40 4.13 9.45
CA GLY A 317 18.84 3.98 9.36
C GLY A 317 19.36 2.53 9.34
N GLU A 318 18.53 1.53 9.67
CA GLU A 318 18.87 0.12 9.43
C GLU A 318 18.76 -0.20 7.94
N ALA A 319 19.51 -1.21 7.48
CA ALA A 319 19.57 -1.57 6.07
C ALA A 319 19.46 -3.09 5.84
N TRP A 320 18.72 -3.46 4.81
CA TRP A 320 18.67 -4.80 4.25
C TRP A 320 19.74 -4.94 3.15
N LYS A 321 20.69 -5.86 3.32
CA LYS A 321 21.85 -5.97 2.43
C LYS A 321 21.63 -6.98 1.31
N PHE A 322 22.18 -6.67 0.14
CA PHE A 322 22.28 -7.59 -0.98
C PHE A 322 23.67 -7.50 -1.63
N GLU A 323 23.91 -8.31 -2.65
CA GLU A 323 25.22 -8.32 -3.30
C GLU A 323 25.48 -7.01 -4.09
N GLY A 324 26.43 -6.22 -3.61
CA GLY A 324 26.81 -4.95 -4.24
C GLY A 324 26.08 -3.71 -3.69
N GLY A 325 25.14 -3.87 -2.75
CA GLY A 325 24.35 -2.76 -2.27
C GLY A 325 23.47 -3.07 -1.06
N GLN A 326 22.57 -2.14 -0.76
CA GLN A 326 21.61 -2.28 0.33
C GLN A 326 20.35 -1.45 0.08
N VAL A 327 19.28 -1.78 0.79
CA VAL A 327 18.08 -0.95 0.94
C VAL A 327 18.04 -0.43 2.38
N THR A 328 18.19 0.88 2.56
CA THR A 328 18.16 1.56 3.87
C THR A 328 16.76 2.07 4.15
N SER A 329 16.25 1.84 5.37
CA SER A 329 15.01 2.48 5.85
C SER A 329 15.28 3.96 6.17
N VAL A 330 14.45 4.84 5.61
CA VAL A 330 14.56 6.30 5.75
C VAL A 330 13.31 6.80 6.50
N PRO A 331 13.42 7.77 7.41
CA PRO A 331 12.26 8.40 8.04
C PRO A 331 11.23 8.90 7.01
N PHE A 332 9.98 8.49 7.22
CA PHE A 332 8.80 8.99 6.52
C PHE A 332 8.16 10.09 7.38
N PHE A 333 7.79 11.20 6.75
CA PHE A 333 7.14 12.35 7.39
C PHE A 333 5.78 12.60 6.74
N GLY A 334 4.88 13.25 7.47
CA GLY A 334 3.57 13.64 6.95
C GLY A 334 2.63 12.46 6.72
N GLU A 335 1.63 12.70 5.86
CA GLU A 335 0.48 11.86 5.58
C GLU A 335 -0.25 11.38 6.85
N ASP A 336 -0.20 12.22 7.88
CA ASP A 336 -0.72 11.95 9.22
C ASP A 336 -1.58 13.13 9.68
N PRO A 337 -2.81 13.25 9.13
CA PRO A 337 -3.70 14.36 9.41
C PRO A 337 -4.05 14.47 10.90
N CYS A 338 -3.85 13.39 11.67
CA CYS A 338 -4.23 13.29 13.07
C CYS A 338 -3.04 13.38 14.06
N ASP A 339 -1.81 13.58 13.58
CA ASP A 339 -0.57 13.62 14.37
C ASP A 339 -0.37 12.36 15.25
N LEU A 340 -0.71 11.17 14.75
CA LEU A 340 -0.51 9.92 15.47
C LEU A 340 0.95 9.47 15.55
N ALA A 341 1.78 9.91 14.60
CA ALA A 341 3.16 9.52 14.39
C ALA A 341 3.33 7.99 14.29
N LEU A 342 2.57 7.37 13.39
CA LEU A 342 2.72 5.95 13.09
C LEU A 342 4.11 5.67 12.50
N PRO A 343 4.79 4.58 12.89
CA PRO A 343 6.04 4.17 12.25
C PRO A 343 5.83 3.87 10.76
N ARG A 344 6.48 4.67 9.91
CA ARG A 344 6.45 4.57 8.45
C ARG A 344 7.86 4.72 7.89
N ASN A 345 8.13 4.19 6.71
CA ASN A 345 9.44 4.16 6.07
C ASN A 345 9.36 4.69 4.63
N CYS A 346 10.32 5.54 4.26
CA CYS A 346 10.81 5.62 2.90
C CYS A 346 11.96 4.61 2.72
N TYR A 347 12.39 4.35 1.50
CA TYR A 347 13.52 3.43 1.24
C TYR A 347 14.55 4.04 0.29
N LEU A 348 15.83 3.99 0.69
CA LEU A 348 16.96 4.31 -0.18
C LEU A 348 17.60 3.02 -0.68
N ILE A 349 17.51 2.77 -1.97
CA ILE A 349 18.27 1.72 -2.65
C ILE A 349 19.64 2.30 -2.99
N SER A 350 20.71 1.75 -2.44
CA SER A 350 22.09 2.11 -2.77
C SER A 350 22.77 0.92 -3.43
N ASP A 351 23.03 1.01 -4.73
CA ASP A 351 23.56 -0.11 -5.54
C ASP A 351 24.71 0.34 -6.46
N ARG A 352 25.95 -0.06 -6.13
CA ARG A 352 27.15 0.13 -6.97
C ARG A 352 27.27 1.54 -7.57
N GLY A 353 27.06 2.57 -6.74
CA GLY A 353 27.17 3.98 -7.12
C GLY A 353 25.93 4.58 -7.79
N HIS A 354 24.83 3.84 -7.90
CA HIS A 354 23.52 4.38 -8.25
C HIS A 354 22.57 4.28 -7.07
N ASN A 355 22.00 5.43 -6.69
CA ASN A 355 21.13 5.55 -5.53
C ASN A 355 19.73 6.00 -5.98
N THR A 356 18.71 5.28 -5.53
CA THR A 356 17.30 5.55 -5.83
C THR A 356 16.52 5.70 -4.53
N LEU A 357 15.82 6.82 -4.35
CA LEU A 357 14.94 7.05 -3.21
C LEU A 357 13.50 6.74 -3.60
N VAL A 358 12.92 5.76 -2.92
CA VAL A 358 11.49 5.46 -2.90
C VAL A 358 10.89 6.27 -1.75
N HIS A 359 10.34 7.44 -2.06
CA HIS A 359 9.84 8.41 -1.09
C HIS A 359 8.34 8.22 -0.77
N ALA A 360 7.60 7.54 -1.66
CA ALA A 360 6.14 7.36 -1.52
C ALA A 360 5.45 8.69 -1.24
N ASP A 361 4.56 8.71 -0.26
CA ASP A 361 3.69 9.84 0.10
C ASP A 361 4.27 10.69 1.23
N SER A 362 5.53 10.45 1.61
CA SER A 362 6.20 11.22 2.66
C SER A 362 6.27 12.69 2.27
N GLY A 363 5.87 13.58 3.18
CA GLY A 363 5.88 15.03 2.97
C GLY A 363 6.07 15.79 4.28
N PRO A 364 5.97 17.13 4.26
CA PRO A 364 5.97 17.93 5.47
C PRO A 364 4.82 17.57 6.41
N THR A 365 5.08 17.50 7.72
CA THR A 365 4.06 17.29 8.77
C THR A 365 3.28 18.57 9.08
N ASN A 366 2.17 18.44 9.83
CA ASN A 366 1.37 19.57 10.31
C ASN A 366 2.16 20.60 11.14
N ASP A 367 3.24 20.18 11.80
CA ASP A 367 4.12 21.03 12.61
C ASP A 367 5.41 21.47 11.89
N GLY A 368 5.55 21.15 10.60
CA GLY A 368 6.62 21.65 9.73
C GLY A 368 7.88 20.79 9.67
N HIS A 369 7.93 19.66 10.37
CA HIS A 369 9.01 18.68 10.20
C HIS A 369 8.97 18.04 8.81
N SER A 370 10.14 17.70 8.28
CA SER A 370 10.27 16.99 7.01
C SER A 370 11.65 16.36 6.88
N ALA A 371 11.83 15.47 5.90
CA ALA A 371 13.13 14.89 5.59
C ALA A 371 14.20 15.94 5.19
N ILE A 372 13.78 17.12 4.73
CA ILE A 372 14.67 18.24 4.39
C ILE A 372 15.04 19.00 5.67
N GLU A 373 14.03 19.44 6.43
CA GLU A 373 14.21 20.24 7.65
C GLU A 373 15.03 19.49 8.70
N ASP A 374 14.78 18.19 8.88
CA ASP A 374 15.50 17.35 9.85
C ASP A 374 16.89 16.88 9.32
N GLY A 375 17.28 17.35 8.13
CA GLY A 375 18.56 17.06 7.48
C GLY A 375 18.76 15.60 7.11
N VAL A 376 17.67 14.83 6.96
CA VAL A 376 17.71 13.39 6.62
C VAL A 376 18.34 13.20 5.25
N ILE A 377 17.86 13.93 4.24
CA ILE A 377 18.33 13.78 2.85
C ILE A 377 19.80 14.17 2.72
N ALA A 378 20.22 15.25 3.38
CA ALA A 378 21.63 15.68 3.36
C ALA A 378 22.56 14.61 3.95
N LYS A 379 22.18 13.98 5.06
CA LYS A 379 22.94 12.86 5.67
C LYS A 379 23.02 11.65 4.75
N LEU A 380 21.93 11.31 4.05
CA LEU A 380 21.94 10.21 3.08
C LEU A 380 22.91 10.48 1.93
N VAL A 381 22.94 11.71 1.41
CA VAL A 381 23.88 12.11 0.35
C VAL A 381 25.33 12.10 0.85
N GLU A 382 25.59 12.55 2.09
CA GLU A 382 26.91 12.48 2.70
C GLU A 382 27.41 11.02 2.83
N GLN A 383 26.50 10.10 3.19
CA GLN A 383 26.84 8.70 3.45
C GLN A 383 26.95 7.85 2.18
N HIS A 384 26.03 8.05 1.23
CA HIS A 384 25.88 7.18 0.06
C HIS A 384 26.26 7.85 -1.27
N GLY A 385 26.49 9.17 -1.27
CA GLY A 385 26.63 9.98 -2.47
C GLY A 385 25.29 10.44 -3.04
N PRO A 386 25.29 11.14 -4.19
CA PRO A 386 24.08 11.68 -4.81
C PRO A 386 22.99 10.62 -5.00
N ILE A 387 21.75 11.00 -4.74
CA ILE A 387 20.56 10.18 -4.98
C ILE A 387 20.06 10.51 -6.37
N ALA A 388 20.51 9.78 -7.38
CA ALA A 388 20.27 10.10 -8.78
C ALA A 388 18.78 10.15 -9.16
N THR A 389 17.97 9.26 -8.59
CA THR A 389 16.53 9.16 -8.91
C THR A 389 15.69 9.23 -7.64
N VAL A 390 14.67 10.07 -7.65
CA VAL A 390 13.68 10.19 -6.57
C VAL A 390 12.29 9.87 -7.14
N TYR A 391 11.64 8.86 -6.55
CA TYR A 391 10.22 8.58 -6.76
C TYR A 391 9.43 9.17 -5.61
N ALA A 392 8.56 10.13 -5.87
CA ALA A 392 7.70 10.70 -4.84
C ALA A 392 6.31 10.99 -5.40
N SER A 393 5.34 10.97 -4.50
CA SER A 393 4.00 11.45 -4.76
C SER A 393 4.00 12.95 -5.12
N GLN A 394 2.99 13.39 -5.86
CA GLN A 394 2.68 14.82 -6.05
C GLN A 394 1.30 15.17 -5.50
N GLN A 395 0.80 14.34 -4.59
CA GLN A 395 -0.44 14.63 -3.88
C GLN A 395 -0.30 15.92 -3.04
N GLN A 396 -1.35 16.73 -3.04
CA GLN A 396 -1.45 17.95 -2.24
C GLN A 396 -2.76 17.94 -1.45
N LEU A 397 -3.06 16.78 -0.84
CA LEU A 397 -4.28 16.54 -0.10
C LEU A 397 -4.19 17.10 1.32
N LYS A 398 -5.29 17.71 1.73
CA LYS A 398 -5.57 18.15 3.09
C LYS A 398 -7.00 17.78 3.40
N GLU A 399 -7.26 17.41 4.65
CA GLU A 399 -8.60 17.00 5.06
C GLU A 399 -8.97 17.52 6.43
N ILE A 400 -10.26 17.69 6.67
CA ILE A 400 -10.78 17.99 8.00
C ILE A 400 -10.54 16.75 8.87
N ARG A 401 -9.87 16.93 10.01
CA ARG A 401 -9.44 15.83 10.89
C ARG A 401 -10.55 14.85 11.27
N SER A 402 -11.80 15.32 11.36
CA SER A 402 -12.96 14.47 11.64
C SER A 402 -13.22 13.37 10.61
N TYR A 403 -12.81 13.58 9.35
CA TYR A 403 -13.00 12.62 8.25
C TYR A 403 -11.75 11.80 7.94
N ALA A 404 -10.61 12.16 8.53
CA ALA A 404 -9.40 11.36 8.44
C ALA A 404 -9.62 9.97 9.05
N ALA A 405 -8.94 8.96 8.51
CA ALA A 405 -9.08 7.57 8.93
C ALA A 405 -9.00 7.43 10.46
N HIS A 406 -8.03 8.09 11.08
CA HIS A 406 -7.76 7.97 12.51
C HIS A 406 -8.37 9.07 13.40
N ALA A 407 -9.39 9.80 12.92
CA ALA A 407 -9.99 10.94 13.60
C ALA A 407 -10.27 10.70 15.10
N SER A 408 -10.87 9.55 15.43
CA SER A 408 -11.24 9.19 16.81
C SER A 408 -10.05 9.01 17.77
N LEU A 409 -8.84 8.81 17.24
CA LEU A 409 -7.59 8.71 18.00
C LEU A 409 -6.88 10.06 18.16
N SER A 410 -7.42 11.13 17.57
CA SER A 410 -6.93 12.50 17.71
C SER A 410 -7.71 13.29 18.77
N HIS A 411 -7.08 14.34 19.30
CA HIS A 411 -7.66 15.18 20.35
C HIS A 411 -8.98 15.82 19.89
N PRO A 412 -10.10 15.70 20.64
CA PRO A 412 -11.43 16.10 20.16
C PRO A 412 -11.56 17.60 19.86
N GLY A 413 -10.82 18.45 20.58
CA GLY A 413 -10.77 19.88 20.30
C GLY A 413 -10.21 20.24 18.93
N LYS A 414 -9.49 19.32 18.26
CA LYS A 414 -8.89 19.53 16.94
C LYS A 414 -9.73 18.97 15.79
N TRP A 415 -10.86 18.35 16.04
CA TRP A 415 -11.62 17.61 15.03
C TRP A 415 -12.10 18.46 13.84
N LEU A 416 -12.25 19.78 14.01
CA LEU A 416 -12.57 20.71 12.91
C LEU A 416 -11.34 21.36 12.25
N GLU A 417 -10.13 21.09 12.76
CA GLU A 417 -8.90 21.53 12.12
C GLU A 417 -8.64 20.74 10.84
N VAL A 418 -7.79 21.30 9.98
CA VAL A 418 -7.34 20.65 8.75
C VAL A 418 -5.96 20.03 8.99
N GLY A 419 -5.81 18.76 8.64
CA GLY A 419 -4.53 18.05 8.62
C GLY A 419 -4.04 17.81 7.20
N GLU A 420 -2.73 17.69 7.03
CA GLU A 420 -2.14 17.19 5.80
C GLU A 420 -2.39 15.68 5.64
N ASN A 421 -2.64 15.22 4.42
CA ASN A 421 -2.85 13.81 4.11
C ASN A 421 -2.14 13.49 2.78
N GLY A 422 -0.82 13.66 2.77
CA GLY A 422 -0.03 13.66 1.53
C GLY A 422 -0.01 15.05 0.92
N PHE A 423 0.76 15.97 1.52
CA PHE A 423 0.86 17.37 1.09
C PHE A 423 2.27 17.74 0.58
N LEU A 424 2.59 17.27 -0.62
CA LEU A 424 3.89 17.44 -1.27
C LEU A 424 3.81 18.56 -2.34
N THR A 425 4.06 19.80 -1.93
CA THR A 425 4.05 20.94 -2.86
C THR A 425 5.20 20.86 -3.86
N ASN A 426 5.05 21.54 -5.00
CA ASN A 426 6.13 21.58 -5.99
C ASN A 426 7.39 22.30 -5.46
N GLN A 427 7.22 23.24 -4.52
CA GLN A 427 8.35 23.84 -3.81
C GLN A 427 9.11 22.78 -2.99
N TYR A 428 8.42 22.03 -2.13
CA TYR A 428 9.04 20.99 -1.31
C TYR A 428 9.77 19.94 -2.17
N LEU A 429 9.13 19.49 -3.26
CA LEU A 429 9.72 18.49 -4.14
C LEU A 429 10.94 19.01 -4.91
N SER A 430 10.96 20.29 -5.28
CA SER A 430 12.14 20.91 -5.87
C SER A 430 13.31 20.99 -4.88
N GLU A 431 13.03 21.36 -3.63
CA GLU A 431 14.03 21.38 -2.55
C GLU A 431 14.54 19.96 -2.24
N LEU A 432 13.64 18.97 -2.21
CA LEU A 432 13.99 17.55 -2.04
C LEU A 432 14.98 17.11 -3.12
N MET A 433 14.68 17.41 -4.38
CA MET A 433 15.55 17.12 -5.53
C MET A 433 16.92 17.82 -5.43
N GLN A 434 16.95 19.04 -4.91
CA GLN A 434 18.19 19.78 -4.68
C GLN A 434 19.05 19.13 -3.58
N HIS A 435 18.46 18.86 -2.42
CA HIS A 435 19.16 18.23 -1.29
C HIS A 435 19.62 16.81 -1.61
N ALA A 436 18.82 16.06 -2.38
CA ALA A 436 19.15 14.73 -2.87
C ALA A 436 20.28 14.73 -3.93
N GLN A 437 20.59 15.90 -4.50
CA GLN A 437 21.45 16.04 -5.68
C GLN A 437 20.97 15.16 -6.86
N ALA A 438 19.65 15.05 -6.99
CA ALA A 438 19.00 14.16 -7.92
C ALA A 438 19.00 14.74 -9.35
N THR A 439 19.04 13.84 -10.32
CA THR A 439 19.00 14.17 -11.75
C THR A 439 17.63 13.90 -12.37
N LEU A 440 16.87 12.93 -11.83
CA LEU A 440 15.52 12.58 -12.28
C LEU A 440 14.53 12.53 -11.11
N PHE A 441 13.47 13.31 -11.22
CA PHE A 441 12.26 13.17 -10.42
C PHE A 441 11.25 12.33 -11.19
N VAL A 442 10.67 11.32 -10.53
CA VAL A 442 9.54 10.54 -11.04
C VAL A 442 8.33 10.78 -10.15
N SER A 443 7.31 11.43 -10.71
CA SER A 443 6.00 11.56 -10.07
C SER A 443 5.29 10.21 -10.13
N TYR A 444 5.00 9.60 -8.98
CA TYR A 444 4.30 8.32 -8.89
C TYR A 444 3.27 8.35 -7.72
N ALA A 445 2.78 7.20 -7.26
CA ALA A 445 1.84 7.11 -6.12
C ALA A 445 0.57 7.96 -6.28
N THR A 446 0.18 8.23 -7.53
CA THR A 446 -1.03 9.00 -7.89
C THR A 446 -1.83 8.29 -8.99
N GLY A 447 -1.61 6.98 -9.10
CA GLY A 447 -2.10 6.15 -10.20
C GLY A 447 -1.06 5.93 -11.27
N GLY A 448 -1.31 6.38 -12.49
CA GLY A 448 -0.42 6.10 -13.63
C GLY A 448 -0.63 4.71 -14.24
N ALA A 449 -1.77 4.08 -13.99
CA ALA A 449 -2.19 2.89 -14.71
C ALA A 449 -3.71 2.83 -14.84
N ASP A 450 -4.19 2.42 -16.02
CA ASP A 450 -5.62 2.43 -16.32
C ASP A 450 -6.42 1.31 -15.65
N TRP A 451 -5.75 0.35 -15.03
CA TRP A 451 -6.41 -0.74 -14.33
C TRP A 451 -6.82 -0.43 -12.89
N TYR A 452 -6.36 0.69 -12.33
CA TYR A 452 -6.74 1.09 -10.97
C TYR A 452 -8.13 1.71 -10.92
N PRO A 453 -8.80 1.68 -9.75
CA PRO A 453 -10.11 2.25 -9.57
C PRO A 453 -10.12 3.77 -9.71
N ASP A 454 -11.22 4.31 -10.24
CA ASP A 454 -11.37 5.76 -10.48
C ASP A 454 -11.97 6.54 -9.30
N HIS A 455 -12.42 5.85 -8.25
CA HIS A 455 -13.19 6.48 -7.17
C HIS A 455 -12.32 7.10 -6.05
N LEU A 456 -11.04 6.72 -5.94
CA LEU A 456 -10.12 7.19 -4.90
C LEU A 456 -9.58 8.59 -5.19
N SER A 457 -9.57 9.48 -4.19
CA SER A 457 -9.26 10.93 -4.34
C SER A 457 -7.84 11.22 -4.81
N PHE A 458 -6.93 10.27 -4.64
CA PHE A 458 -5.53 10.34 -5.03
C PHE A 458 -5.20 9.58 -6.34
N MET A 459 -6.22 8.99 -6.98
CA MET A 459 -6.07 8.26 -8.23
C MET A 459 -6.41 9.13 -9.44
N PHE A 460 -5.41 9.39 -10.28
CA PHE A 460 -5.55 10.14 -11.53
C PHE A 460 -5.45 9.21 -12.75
N SER A 461 -6.47 9.28 -13.59
CA SER A 461 -6.57 8.55 -14.85
C SER A 461 -7.14 9.45 -15.95
N ASP A 462 -6.82 9.13 -17.20
CA ASP A 462 -7.35 9.85 -18.37
C ASP A 462 -8.86 9.61 -18.59
N ARG A 463 -9.45 8.65 -17.86
CA ARG A 463 -10.88 8.34 -17.93
C ARG A 463 -11.76 9.40 -17.29
N ASN A 464 -11.27 10.13 -16.28
CA ASN A 464 -12.09 11.03 -15.47
C ASN A 464 -11.49 12.45 -15.35
N PRO A 465 -11.21 13.16 -16.46
CA PRO A 465 -10.52 14.45 -16.43
C PRO A 465 -11.28 15.51 -15.63
N ALA A 466 -12.61 15.54 -15.69
CA ALA A 466 -13.42 16.51 -14.94
C ALA A 466 -13.34 16.29 -13.41
N ARG A 467 -13.24 15.03 -12.97
CA ARG A 467 -13.05 14.68 -11.56
C ARG A 467 -11.66 15.11 -11.09
N THR A 468 -10.63 14.79 -11.87
CA THR A 468 -9.26 15.24 -11.58
C THR A 468 -9.20 16.76 -11.46
N SER A 469 -9.77 17.48 -12.43
CA SER A 469 -9.85 18.95 -12.40
C SER A 469 -10.58 19.50 -11.17
N LEU A 470 -11.64 18.84 -10.68
CA LEU A 470 -12.33 19.23 -9.45
C LEU A 470 -11.43 19.04 -8.22
N LEU A 471 -10.75 17.89 -8.13
CA LEU A 471 -9.90 17.54 -6.98
C LEU A 471 -8.65 18.42 -6.90
N THR A 472 -8.03 18.70 -8.05
CA THR A 472 -6.74 19.41 -8.11
C THR A 472 -6.88 20.90 -8.41
N ALA A 473 -8.09 21.47 -8.33
CA ALA A 473 -8.37 22.87 -8.70
C ALA A 473 -7.50 23.90 -7.95
N HIS A 474 -7.00 23.54 -6.77
CA HIS A 474 -6.19 24.39 -5.90
C HIS A 474 -4.81 23.80 -5.60
N TRP A 475 -4.38 22.81 -6.37
CA TRP A 475 -3.05 22.22 -6.24
C TRP A 475 -2.07 22.98 -7.13
N ASP A 476 -0.79 22.95 -6.76
CA ASP A 476 0.26 23.29 -7.71
C ASP A 476 0.14 22.35 -8.92
N PRO A 477 -0.03 22.86 -10.16
CA PRO A 477 -0.11 22.00 -11.33
C PRO A 477 1.18 21.18 -11.46
N PRO A 478 1.12 19.85 -11.69
CA PRO A 478 2.31 19.02 -11.84
C PRO A 478 3.33 19.56 -12.85
N GLU A 479 2.83 20.20 -13.91
CA GLU A 479 3.63 20.81 -14.97
C GLU A 479 4.58 21.89 -14.46
N SER A 480 4.19 22.62 -13.41
CA SER A 480 5.04 23.69 -12.88
C SER A 480 6.30 23.15 -12.20
N LEU A 481 6.28 21.93 -11.63
CA LEU A 481 7.50 21.29 -11.12
C LEU A 481 8.48 20.97 -12.26
N ARG A 482 7.97 20.55 -13.43
CA ARG A 482 8.80 20.25 -14.61
C ARG A 482 9.64 21.46 -15.00
N ASP A 483 9.02 22.64 -15.04
CA ASP A 483 9.70 23.89 -15.40
C ASP A 483 10.73 24.31 -14.35
N VAL A 484 10.39 24.17 -13.07
CA VAL A 484 11.30 24.47 -11.94
C VAL A 484 12.54 23.56 -11.97
N LEU A 485 12.35 22.25 -12.20
CA LEU A 485 13.43 21.29 -12.28
C LEU A 485 14.31 21.52 -13.52
N ALA A 486 13.69 21.82 -14.67
CA ALA A 486 14.41 22.10 -15.91
C ALA A 486 15.33 23.32 -15.80
N ALA A 487 14.92 24.37 -15.08
CA ALA A 487 15.74 25.56 -14.82
C ALA A 487 17.05 25.23 -14.07
N SER A 488 17.08 24.11 -13.35
CA SER A 488 18.28 23.61 -12.66
C SER A 488 18.94 22.40 -13.35
N GLY A 489 18.59 22.12 -14.60
CA GLY A 489 19.13 21.00 -15.37
C GLY A 489 18.68 19.61 -14.91
N ARG A 490 17.60 19.52 -14.13
CA ARG A 490 17.02 18.26 -13.64
C ARG A 490 15.84 17.83 -14.51
N GLN A 491 15.63 16.53 -14.61
CA GLN A 491 14.55 15.93 -15.38
C GLN A 491 13.33 15.66 -14.49
N TYR A 492 12.16 15.83 -15.09
CA TYR A 492 10.88 15.45 -14.53
C TYR A 492 10.24 14.40 -15.44
N HIS A 493 9.68 13.36 -14.84
CA HIS A 493 8.90 12.34 -15.52
C HIS A 493 7.61 12.06 -14.74
N TYR A 494 6.48 12.07 -15.44
CA TYR A 494 5.21 11.62 -14.88
C TYR A 494 5.08 10.11 -15.10
N GLY A 495 5.19 9.34 -14.02
CA GLY A 495 5.27 7.89 -14.06
C GLY A 495 4.02 7.25 -14.64
N GLN A 496 4.22 6.29 -15.54
CA GLN A 496 3.20 5.41 -16.06
C GLN A 496 3.63 3.96 -15.82
N ALA A 497 2.64 3.08 -15.63
CA ALA A 497 2.91 1.67 -15.50
C ALA A 497 3.69 1.15 -16.72
N LEU A 498 4.66 0.28 -16.44
CA LEU A 498 5.63 -0.30 -17.36
C LEU A 498 6.70 0.65 -17.87
N ASP A 499 6.79 1.86 -17.32
CA ASP A 499 7.97 2.71 -17.53
C ASP A 499 9.18 2.09 -16.84
N ILE A 500 10.32 2.10 -17.54
CA ILE A 500 11.59 1.60 -17.05
C ILE A 500 12.55 2.78 -16.92
N VAL A 501 12.96 3.07 -15.69
CA VAL A 501 14.07 3.99 -15.42
C VAL A 501 15.36 3.18 -15.47
N ARG A 502 16.16 3.45 -16.51
CA ARG A 502 17.41 2.77 -16.81
C ARG A 502 18.62 3.64 -16.48
N VAL A 503 19.63 2.98 -15.91
CA VAL A 503 20.90 3.60 -15.54
C VAL A 503 22.02 3.00 -16.41
N PRO A 504 22.25 3.54 -17.62
CA PRO A 504 23.32 3.08 -18.48
C PRO A 504 24.70 3.35 -17.86
N ALA A 505 25.72 2.66 -18.38
CA ALA A 505 27.10 2.85 -17.94
C ALA A 505 27.63 4.30 -18.09
N SER A 506 26.98 5.12 -18.92
CA SER A 506 27.26 6.55 -19.06
C SER A 506 26.84 7.39 -17.84
N GLY A 507 26.05 6.83 -16.92
CA GLY A 507 25.56 7.49 -15.71
C GLY A 507 24.35 8.41 -15.92
N GLN A 508 23.94 8.67 -17.16
CA GLN A 508 22.76 9.48 -17.46
C GLN A 508 21.49 8.62 -17.42
N VAL A 509 20.62 8.89 -16.44
CA VAL A 509 19.34 8.19 -16.28
C VAL A 509 18.46 8.40 -17.53
N GLN A 510 17.82 7.33 -17.99
CA GLN A 510 16.91 7.34 -19.14
C GLN A 510 15.58 6.70 -18.75
N VAL A 511 14.48 7.23 -19.29
CA VAL A 511 13.15 6.64 -19.12
C VAL A 511 12.74 5.97 -20.43
N ILE A 512 12.47 4.67 -20.39
CA ILE A 512 11.86 3.91 -21.49
C ILE A 512 10.39 3.80 -21.14
N GLN A 513 9.55 4.52 -21.88
CA GLN A 513 8.12 4.61 -21.58
C GLN A 513 7.38 3.38 -22.11
N LYS A 514 6.35 2.93 -21.37
CA LYS A 514 5.34 1.94 -21.81
C LYS A 514 5.93 0.75 -22.57
N ASN A 515 6.67 -0.11 -21.88
CA ASN A 515 7.26 -1.28 -22.53
C ASN A 515 6.19 -2.36 -22.83
N ASP A 516 5.65 -2.32 -24.05
CA ASP A 516 4.58 -3.22 -24.51
C ASP A 516 4.94 -4.71 -24.45
N VAL A 517 6.25 -5.05 -24.49
CA VAL A 517 6.73 -6.43 -24.41
C VAL A 517 6.43 -7.05 -23.04
N VAL A 518 6.31 -6.22 -22.01
CA VAL A 518 5.90 -6.62 -20.66
C VAL A 518 4.49 -6.13 -20.31
N SER A 519 3.65 -5.87 -21.33
CA SER A 519 2.23 -5.61 -21.10
C SER A 519 1.53 -6.85 -20.51
N PRO A 520 0.46 -6.69 -19.70
CA PRO A 520 -0.22 -7.83 -19.08
C PRO A 520 -0.63 -8.92 -20.06
N LEU A 521 -1.20 -8.53 -21.21
CA LEU A 521 -1.63 -9.50 -22.22
C LEU A 521 -0.43 -10.19 -22.90
N ALA A 522 0.63 -9.44 -23.24
CA ALA A 522 1.83 -10.02 -23.83
C ALA A 522 2.50 -11.05 -22.89
N LEU A 523 2.59 -10.72 -21.59
CA LEU A 523 3.12 -11.62 -20.56
C LEU A 523 2.28 -12.90 -20.44
N TYR A 524 0.96 -12.78 -20.42
CA TYR A 524 0.06 -13.94 -20.35
C TYR A 524 0.20 -14.84 -21.61
N GLN A 525 0.34 -14.24 -22.79
CA GLN A 525 0.48 -14.95 -24.07
C GLN A 525 1.79 -15.74 -24.23
N LEU A 526 2.80 -15.48 -23.39
CA LEU A 526 4.04 -16.26 -23.41
C LEU A 526 3.77 -17.73 -23.14
N ASP A 527 2.87 -18.01 -22.20
CA ASP A 527 2.65 -19.35 -21.67
C ASP A 527 1.23 -19.88 -21.93
N HIS A 528 0.27 -19.01 -22.28
CA HIS A 528 -1.14 -19.35 -22.48
C HIS A 528 -1.73 -18.78 -23.77
N GLU A 529 -2.82 -19.38 -24.26
CA GLU A 529 -3.57 -18.82 -25.39
C GLU A 529 -4.39 -17.59 -24.97
N VAL A 530 -4.60 -16.66 -25.90
CA VAL A 530 -5.48 -15.51 -25.69
C VAL A 530 -6.87 -15.97 -25.23
N PRO A 531 -7.37 -15.47 -24.09
CA PRO A 531 -8.67 -15.90 -23.58
C PRO A 531 -9.81 -15.59 -24.55
N PRO A 532 -10.84 -16.45 -24.65
CA PRO A 532 -11.94 -16.29 -25.61
C PRO A 532 -12.66 -14.95 -25.52
N PHE A 533 -12.76 -14.36 -24.33
CA PHE A 533 -13.44 -13.07 -24.12
C PHE A 533 -12.69 -11.86 -24.70
N PHE A 534 -11.44 -12.00 -25.14
CA PHE A 534 -10.77 -10.98 -25.96
C PHE A 534 -11.04 -11.16 -27.46
N LYS A 535 -11.49 -12.34 -27.90
CA LYS A 535 -11.68 -12.66 -29.33
C LYS A 535 -12.97 -12.06 -29.93
N GLY A 536 -13.60 -11.08 -29.27
CA GLY A 536 -14.88 -10.50 -29.67
C GLY A 536 -15.08 -8.99 -29.41
N ALA A 537 -14.07 -8.26 -28.95
CA ALA A 537 -14.14 -6.80 -28.87
C ALA A 537 -13.82 -6.21 -30.25
N PRO A 538 -14.72 -5.43 -30.90
CA PRO A 538 -14.33 -4.68 -32.09
C PRO A 538 -13.25 -3.67 -31.70
N GLY A 539 -12.12 -3.73 -32.42
CA GLY A 539 -10.99 -2.82 -32.24
C GLY A 539 -11.23 -1.43 -32.77
#